data_AF-A8E0D8-F1
#
_entry.id   AF-A8E0D8-F1
#
_cell.length_a   1.000
_cell.length_b   1.000
_cell.length_c   1.000
_cell.angle_alpha   90.00
_cell.angle_beta   90.00
_cell.angle_gamma   90.00
#
_symmetry.space_group_name_H-M   'P 1'
#
loop_
_entity.id
_entity.type
_entity.pdbx_description
1 polymer ?
#
loop_
_entity_poly.entity_id
_entity_poly.type
_entity_poly.pdbx_seq_one_letter_code
_entity_poly.pdbx_strand_id
1 'polypeptide(L)' 'MLKKKKTEVYALGQHISMSADKARRVIDQIRGRSYEETLIILE' A
#
# COMPACT_ATOMS: atom_id res chain seq x y z
N MET A 1 -14.17 -26.35 8.89
CA MET A 1 -13.78 -24.92 8.92
C MET A 1 -13.24 -24.52 7.56
N LEU A 2 -14.03 -23.77 6.77
CA LEU A 2 -13.54 -23.19 5.51
C LEU A 2 -12.57 -22.04 5.84
N LYS A 3 -11.27 -22.26 5.68
CA LYS A 3 -10.28 -21.16 5.71
C LYS A 3 -10.57 -20.27 4.51
N LYS A 4 -11.23 -19.12 4.73
CA LYS A 4 -11.32 -18.07 3.71
C LYS A 4 -9.89 -17.62 3.39
N LYS A 5 -9.40 -17.92 2.19
CA LYS A 5 -8.18 -17.29 1.67
C LYS A 5 -8.46 -15.80 1.57
N LYS A 6 -7.61 -14.97 2.19
CA LYS A 6 -7.62 -13.54 1.93
C LYS A 6 -7.22 -13.34 0.47
N THR A 7 -7.99 -12.56 -0.27
CA THR A 7 -7.57 -12.12 -1.61
C THR A 7 -6.41 -11.17 -1.41
N GLU A 8 -5.23 -11.58 -1.85
CA GLU A 8 -4.03 -10.76 -1.86
C GLU A 8 -3.81 -10.24 -3.28
N VAL A 9 -3.38 -8.98 -3.39
CA VAL A 9 -3.14 -8.29 -4.66
C VAL A 9 -1.70 -7.76 -4.64
N TYR A 10 -1.04 -7.77 -5.80
CA TYR A 10 0.32 -7.28 -5.97
C TYR A 10 0.40 -6.28 -7.13
N ALA A 11 1.21 -5.24 -6.96
CA ALA A 11 1.53 -4.25 -7.99
C ALA A 11 3.01 -3.87 -7.92
N LEU A 12 3.60 -3.55 -9.08
CA LEU A 12 5.00 -3.13 -9.22
C LEU A 12 5.08 -1.87 -10.08
N GLY A 13 5.76 -0.83 -9.58
CA GLY A 13 6.14 0.36 -10.33
C GLY A 13 7.65 0.54 -10.31
N GLN A 14 8.23 0.91 -11.45
CA GLN A 14 9.67 1.15 -11.61
C GLN A 14 9.92 2.57 -12.13
N HIS A 15 11.15 3.07 -11.93
CA HIS A 15 11.58 4.40 -12.39
C HIS A 15 10.69 5.55 -11.90
N ILE A 16 10.25 5.48 -10.65
CA ILE A 16 9.41 6.50 -10.04
C ILE A 16 10.25 7.75 -9.78
N SER A 17 9.78 8.92 -10.23
CA SER A 17 10.41 10.24 -10.02
C SER A 17 10.24 10.74 -8.57
N MET A 18 10.61 9.90 -7.61
CA MET A 18 10.52 10.16 -6.17
C MET A 18 11.75 9.59 -5.46
N SER A 19 12.27 10.30 -4.45
CA SER A 19 13.33 9.75 -3.62
C SER A 19 12.86 8.54 -2.80
N ALA A 20 13.76 7.59 -2.57
CA ALA A 20 13.47 6.39 -1.81
C ALA A 20 12.95 6.69 -0.39
N ASP A 21 13.49 7.73 0.26
CA ASP A 21 13.07 8.10 1.62
C ASP A 21 11.66 8.70 1.65
N LYS A 22 11.28 9.47 0.61
CA LYS A 22 9.91 9.98 0.50
C LYS A 22 8.94 8.83 0.26
N ALA A 23 9.28 7.90 -0.64
CA ALA A 23 8.45 6.72 -0.89
C ALA A 23 8.29 5.86 0.38
N ARG A 24 9.37 5.66 1.14
CA ARG A 24 9.34 4.89 2.40
C ARG A 24 8.39 5.52 3.42
N ARG A 25 8.42 6.85 3.59
CA ARG A 25 7.50 7.56 4.51
C ARG A 25 6.03 7.35 4.15
N VAL A 26 5.68 7.43 2.87
CA VAL A 26 4.30 7.17 2.40
C VAL A 26 3.91 5.72 2.67
N ILE A 27 4.79 4.75 2.35
CA ILE A 27 4.55 3.32 2.60
C ILE A 27 4.32 3.05 4.09
N ASP A 28 5.14 3.62 4.96
CA ASP A 28 5.02 3.43 6.41
C ASP A 28 3.72 4.04 6.96
N GLN A 29 3.21 5.11 6.35
CA GLN A 29 1.92 5.70 6.73
C GLN A 29 0.73 4.82 6.37
N ILE A 30 0.76 4.12 5.23
CA ILE A 30 -0.38 3.34 4.72
C ILE A 30 -0.31 1.84 5.07
N ARG A 31 0.83 1.35 5.55
CA ARG A 31 1.02 -0.06 5.90
C ARG A 31 0.01 -0.52 6.95
N GLY A 32 -0.67 -1.62 6.67
CA GLY A 32 -1.63 -2.25 7.59
C GLY A 32 -3.01 -1.59 7.64
N ARG A 33 -3.27 -0.57 6.83
CA ARG A 33 -4.59 0.08 6.70
C ARG A 33 -5.48 -0.62 5.70
N SER A 34 -6.79 -0.37 5.78
CA SER A 34 -7.70 -0.81 4.72
C SER A 34 -7.44 -0.04 3.42
N TYR A 35 -7.96 -0.56 2.30
CA TYR A 35 -7.87 0.12 1.01
C TYR A 35 -8.57 1.49 1.06
N GLU A 36 -9.75 1.54 1.66
CA GLU A 36 -10.55 2.75 1.83
C GLU A 36 -9.85 3.79 2.72
N GLU A 37 -9.28 3.36 3.85
CA GLU A 37 -8.49 4.25 4.71
C GLU A 37 -7.24 4.77 4.00
N THR A 38 -6.58 3.91 3.21
CA THR A 38 -5.40 4.30 2.42
C THR A 38 -5.76 5.39 1.41
N LEU A 39 -6.91 5.28 0.74
CA LEU A 39 -7.37 6.30 -0.20
C LEU A 39 -7.64 7.64 0.48
N ILE A 40 -8.27 7.65 1.66
CA ILE A 40 -8.53 8.88 2.42
C ILE A 40 -7.24 9.60 2.84
N ILE A 41 -6.14 8.86 3.07
CA ILE A 41 -4.85 9.43 3.47
C ILE A 41 -4.07 10.00 2.29
N LEU A 42 -4.25 9.45 1.08
CA LEU A 42 -3.45 9.79 -0.10
C LEU A 42 -4.10 10.83 -1.01
N GLU A 43 -5.43 10.99 -0.97
CA GLU A 43 -6.20 12.05 -1.65
C GLU A 43 -6.33 13.31 -0.77
#